data_AF-J9EM05-F1
#
_entry.id   AF-J9EM05-F1
#
_cell.length_a   1.000
_cell.length_b   1.000
_cell.length_c   1.000
_cell.angle_alpha   90.00
_cell.angle_beta   90.00
_cell.angle_gamma   90.00
#
_symmetry.space_group_name_H-M   'P 1'
#
loop_
_entity.id
_entity.type
_entity.pdbx_description
1 polymer ?
#
loop_
_entity_poly.entity_id
_entity_poly.type
_entity_poly.pdbx_seq_one_letter_code
_entity_poly.pdbx_strand_id
1 'polypeptide(L)'
;MQVFQEKFDLICTDSSYADFTDEEFPNRRSSAKEAAKLLRILKYNDVSSVAIPVPIIGCESLLVNISRQLKCKIWLHPERFKIASILGIKDYFSETKEDTYIWTCSQRFVFLIHLRFHEQIVLKSCGISLLI
;
A
#
# COMPACT_ATOMS: atom_id res chain seq x y z
N MET A 1 8.37 45.01 -4.12
CA MET A 1 8.01 43.72 -3.52
C MET A 1 9.26 43.18 -2.85
N GLN A 2 9.34 43.24 -1.52
CA GLN A 2 10.54 42.90 -0.76
C GLN A 2 10.41 41.44 -0.32
N VAL A 3 11.21 40.55 -0.89
CA VAL A 3 11.24 39.13 -0.50
C VAL A 3 12.11 39.04 0.75
N PHE A 4 11.51 38.70 1.90
CA PHE A 4 12.27 38.33 3.09
C PHE A 4 12.98 37.00 2.80
N GLN A 5 14.31 37.03 2.70
CA GLN A 5 15.13 35.82 2.73
C GLN A 5 15.26 35.39 4.19
N GLU A 6 14.44 34.44 4.61
CA GLU A 6 14.65 33.76 5.88
C GLU A 6 15.86 32.82 5.75
N LYS A 7 16.83 32.99 6.63
CA LYS A 7 18.03 32.14 6.71
C LYS A 7 17.82 31.11 7.81
N PHE A 8 17.94 29.83 7.47
CA PHE A 8 17.91 28.74 8.43
C PHE A 8 19.35 28.40 8.87
N ASP A 9 19.60 28.36 10.18
CA ASP A 9 20.91 28.00 10.74
C ASP A 9 21.16 26.48 10.78
N LEU A 10 20.10 25.69 10.87
CA LEU A 10 20.14 24.23 10.89
C LEU A 10 18.97 23.64 10.09
N ILE A 11 19.27 22.71 9.19
CA ILE A 11 18.26 21.94 8.46
C ILE A 11 18.48 20.46 8.79
N CYS A 12 17.51 19.85 9.45
CA CYS A 12 17.47 18.40 9.66
C CYS A 12 16.66 17.77 8.52
N THR A 13 17.33 17.04 7.63
CA THR A 13 16.69 16.34 6.52
C THR A 13 16.53 14.86 6.81
N ASP A 14 15.46 14.27 6.31
CA ASP A 14 15.36 12.81 6.19
C ASP A 14 16.23 12.37 5.01
N SER A 15 17.35 11.71 5.31
CA SER A 15 18.32 11.25 4.32
C SER A 15 18.09 9.82 3.86
N SER A 16 16.92 9.22 4.15
CA SER A 16 16.61 7.81 3.85
C SER A 16 16.84 7.42 2.38
N TYR A 17 16.78 8.38 1.45
CA TYR A 17 17.01 8.18 0.02
C TYR A 17 18.08 9.11 -0.55
N ALA A 18 18.96 9.69 0.29
CA ALA A 18 19.96 10.66 -0.16
C ALA A 18 20.95 10.08 -1.18
N ASP A 19 21.27 8.79 -1.05
CA ASP A 19 22.21 8.08 -1.94
C ASP A 19 21.50 7.21 -2.98
N PHE A 20 20.21 7.47 -3.25
CA PHE A 20 19.44 6.67 -4.20
C PHE A 20 19.84 7.02 -5.64
N THR A 21 20.52 6.10 -6.32
CA THR A 21 21.06 6.30 -7.69
C THR A 21 20.28 5.61 -8.80
N ASP A 22 19.22 4.88 -8.47
CA ASP A 22 18.40 4.15 -9.43
C ASP A 22 17.32 5.03 -10.10
N GLU A 23 16.48 4.43 -10.96
CA GLU A 23 15.36 5.11 -11.60
C GLU A 23 14.39 5.75 -10.59
N GLU A 24 13.85 6.92 -10.96
CA GLU A 24 12.92 7.68 -10.13
C GLU A 24 11.71 6.82 -9.71
N PHE A 25 11.40 6.83 -8.41
CA PHE A 25 10.23 6.11 -7.92
C PHE A 25 8.94 6.64 -8.56
N PRO A 26 8.00 5.75 -8.92
CA PRO A 26 6.69 6.19 -9.34
C PRO A 26 6.01 6.96 -8.21
N ASN A 27 5.32 8.04 -8.57
CA ASN A 27 4.53 8.78 -7.60
C ASN A 27 3.46 7.88 -6.95
N ARG A 28 3.05 8.23 -5.73
CA ARG A 28 2.13 7.44 -4.89
C ARG A 28 0.81 7.09 -5.60
N ARG A 29 0.29 7.97 -6.46
CA ARG A 29 -0.97 7.74 -7.18
C ARG A 29 -0.81 6.71 -8.29
N SER A 30 0.29 6.78 -9.05
CA SER A 30 0.64 5.78 -10.06
C SER A 30 0.86 4.40 -9.41
N SER A 31 1.58 4.34 -8.30
CA SER A 31 1.80 3.08 -7.56
C SER A 31 0.48 2.47 -7.07
N ALA A 32 -0.43 3.28 -6.51
CA ALA A 32 -1.75 2.80 -6.10
C ALA A 32 -2.59 2.30 -7.28
N LYS A 33 -2.44 2.91 -8.46
CA LYS A 33 -3.12 2.48 -9.69
C LYS A 33 -2.62 1.14 -10.19
N GLU A 34 -1.30 0.94 -10.19
CA GLU A 34 -0.74 -0.35 -10.58
C GLU A 34 -1.11 -1.44 -9.56
N ALA A 35 -1.10 -1.14 -8.26
CA ALA A 35 -1.56 -2.07 -7.22
C ALA A 35 -3.02 -2.52 -7.45
N ALA A 36 -3.92 -1.55 -7.69
CA ALA A 36 -5.32 -1.84 -7.97
C ALA A 36 -5.49 -2.68 -9.25
N LYS A 37 -4.70 -2.40 -10.30
CA LYS A 37 -4.71 -3.19 -11.53
C LYS A 37 -4.30 -4.64 -11.28
N LEU A 38 -3.22 -4.88 -10.53
CA LEU A 38 -2.78 -6.23 -10.16
C LEU A 38 -3.85 -6.97 -9.34
N LEU A 39 -4.42 -6.32 -8.33
CA LEU A 39 -5.49 -6.90 -7.49
C LEU A 39 -6.72 -7.29 -8.31
N ARG A 40 -7.07 -6.48 -9.33
CA ARG A 40 -8.17 -6.79 -10.25
C ARG A 40 -7.87 -8.01 -11.11
N ILE A 41 -6.64 -8.14 -11.61
CA ILE A 41 -6.19 -9.30 -12.38
C ILE A 41 -6.27 -10.57 -11.51
N LEU A 42 -5.79 -10.51 -10.26
CA LEU A 42 -5.88 -11.64 -9.33
C LEU A 42 -7.34 -12.05 -9.09
N LYS A 43 -8.24 -11.06 -8.91
CA LYS A 43 -9.67 -11.33 -8.72
C LYS A 43 -10.31 -11.98 -9.95
N TYR A 44 -9.90 -11.56 -11.15
CA TYR A 44 -10.36 -12.14 -12.41
C TYR A 44 -9.90 -13.59 -12.60
N ASN A 45 -8.75 -13.95 -12.02
CA ASN A 45 -8.20 -15.31 -12.05
C ASN A 45 -8.63 -16.15 -10.83
N ASP A 46 -9.82 -15.87 -10.26
CA ASP A 46 -10.45 -16.65 -9.18
C ASP A 46 -9.61 -16.81 -7.90
N VAL A 47 -8.67 -15.90 -7.63
CA VAL A 47 -8.05 -15.81 -6.30
C VAL A 47 -9.12 -15.39 -5.30
N SER A 48 -9.28 -16.13 -4.21
CA SER A 48 -10.38 -15.93 -3.25
C SER A 48 -10.21 -14.69 -2.38
N SER A 49 -8.97 -14.36 -1.99
CA SER A 49 -8.65 -13.18 -1.18
C SER A 49 -7.16 -12.83 -1.30
N VAL A 50 -6.81 -11.56 -1.03
CA VAL A 50 -5.41 -11.08 -1.11
C VAL A 50 -5.01 -10.28 0.11
N ALA A 51 -3.93 -10.72 0.77
CA ALA A 51 -3.29 -10.03 1.89
C ALA A 51 -2.35 -8.93 1.41
N ILE A 52 -2.50 -7.72 1.97
CA ILE A 52 -1.55 -6.63 1.75
C ILE A 52 -0.80 -6.35 3.05
N PRO A 53 0.52 -6.59 3.09
CA PRO A 53 1.31 -6.27 4.25
C PRO A 53 1.55 -4.76 4.34
N VAL A 54 1.32 -4.23 5.53
CA VAL A 54 1.45 -2.79 5.82
C VAL A 54 2.05 -2.58 7.20
N PRO A 55 2.76 -1.47 7.44
CA PRO A 55 3.19 -1.09 8.79
C PRO A 55 1.97 -0.85 9.69
N ILE A 56 2.15 -0.75 11.01
CA ILE A 56 1.01 -0.46 11.92
C ILE A 56 0.40 0.92 11.57
N ILE A 57 1.25 1.93 11.39
CA ILE A 57 0.93 3.29 10.96
C ILE A 57 1.65 3.56 9.62
N GLY A 58 0.97 4.17 8.66
CA GLY A 58 1.49 4.50 7.34
C GLY A 58 0.77 3.74 6.21
N CYS A 59 0.93 4.22 4.98
CA CYS A 59 0.29 3.66 3.78
C CYS A 59 -1.26 3.77 3.74
N GLU A 60 -1.90 4.55 4.62
CA GLU A 60 -3.35 4.73 4.62
C GLU A 60 -3.83 5.34 3.30
N SER A 61 -3.09 6.32 2.78
CA SER A 61 -3.37 6.94 1.48
C SER A 61 -3.31 5.93 0.31
N LEU A 62 -2.38 4.98 0.35
CA LEU A 62 -2.29 3.89 -0.62
C LEU A 62 -3.55 3.02 -0.57
N LEU A 63 -3.95 2.58 0.62
CA LEU A 63 -5.12 1.73 0.80
C LEU A 63 -6.42 2.41 0.39
N VAL A 64 -6.60 3.69 0.76
CA VAL A 64 -7.75 4.49 0.32
C VAL A 64 -7.77 4.62 -1.21
N ASN A 65 -6.62 4.85 -1.85
CA ASN A 65 -6.54 4.94 -3.30
C ASN A 65 -6.84 3.60 -3.99
N ILE A 66 -6.43 2.47 -3.42
CA ILE A 66 -6.80 1.14 -3.91
C ILE A 66 -8.31 0.91 -3.77
N SER A 67 -8.88 1.18 -2.59
CA SER A 67 -10.32 1.06 -2.31
C SER A 67 -11.14 1.87 -3.30
N ARG A 68 -10.79 3.14 -3.54
CA ARG A 68 -11.46 4.02 -4.52
C ARG A 68 -11.42 3.46 -5.94
N GLN A 69 -10.27 2.94 -6.37
CA GLN A 69 -10.10 2.43 -7.73
C GLN A 69 -10.80 1.10 -7.99
N LEU A 70 -10.89 0.26 -6.96
CA LEU A 70 -11.59 -1.02 -7.02
C LEU A 70 -13.06 -0.93 -6.62
N LYS A 71 -13.49 0.21 -6.07
CA LYS A 71 -14.83 0.44 -5.52
C LYS A 71 -15.25 -0.64 -4.52
N CYS A 72 -14.33 -1.02 -3.64
CA CYS A 72 -14.57 -1.99 -2.59
C CYS A 72 -13.98 -1.53 -1.25
N LYS A 73 -14.52 -2.06 -0.15
CA LYS A 73 -13.93 -1.87 1.17
C LYS A 73 -12.77 -2.83 1.37
N ILE A 74 -11.77 -2.38 2.12
CA ILE A 74 -10.61 -3.19 2.54
C ILE A 74 -10.78 -3.50 4.02
N TRP A 75 -10.62 -4.76 4.41
CA TRP A 75 -10.65 -5.12 5.82
C TRP A 75 -9.38 -4.66 6.52
N LEU A 76 -9.57 -4.05 7.70
CA LEU A 76 -8.48 -3.64 8.58
C LEU A 76 -8.52 -4.42 9.89
N HIS A 77 -7.33 -4.71 10.43
CA HIS A 77 -7.21 -5.16 11.81
C HIS A 77 -7.85 -4.12 12.77
N PRO A 78 -8.53 -4.52 13.86
CA PRO A 78 -9.27 -3.59 14.73
C PRO A 78 -8.46 -2.37 15.21
N GLU A 79 -7.18 -2.56 15.55
CA GLU A 79 -6.28 -1.46 15.95
C GLU A 79 -6.10 -0.43 14.84
N ARG A 80 -5.95 -0.88 13.58
CA ARG A 80 -5.80 -0.02 12.43
C ARG A 80 -7.13 0.61 12.01
N PHE A 81 -8.24 -0.07 12.24
CA PHE A 81 -9.56 0.53 12.02
C PHE A 81 -9.80 1.73 12.95
N LYS A 82 -9.34 1.67 14.20
CA LYS A 82 -9.33 2.84 15.12
C LYS A 82 -8.49 3.99 14.56
N ILE A 83 -7.31 3.71 14.02
CA ILE A 83 -6.46 4.71 13.36
C ILE A 83 -7.21 5.35 12.17
N ALA A 84 -7.82 4.54 11.30
CA ALA A 84 -8.61 5.03 10.18
C ALA A 84 -9.81 5.90 10.60
N SER A 85 -10.42 5.59 11.75
CA SER A 85 -11.47 6.42 12.36
C SER A 85 -10.94 7.77 12.83
N ILE A 86 -9.80 7.80 13.53
CA ILE A 86 -9.14 9.04 13.98
C ILE A 86 -8.76 9.92 12.78
N LEU A 87 -8.29 9.31 11.69
CA LEU A 87 -7.91 10.01 10.46
C LEU A 87 -9.10 10.42 9.59
N GLY A 88 -10.35 10.07 9.96
CA GLY A 88 -11.55 10.42 9.19
C GLY A 88 -11.68 9.68 7.84
N ILE A 89 -11.06 8.51 7.69
CA ILE A 89 -11.04 7.72 6.44
C ILE A 89 -11.67 6.33 6.57
N LYS A 90 -12.35 6.06 7.69
CA LYS A 90 -12.93 4.73 7.99
C LYS A 90 -13.92 4.21 6.93
N ASP A 91 -14.56 5.09 6.16
CA ASP A 91 -15.59 4.70 5.18
C ASP A 91 -15.06 3.83 4.02
N TYR A 92 -13.74 3.86 3.78
CA TYR A 92 -13.06 3.02 2.79
C TYR A 92 -12.76 1.60 3.28
N PHE A 93 -13.08 1.32 4.54
CA PHE A 93 -12.64 0.12 5.24
C PHE A 93 -13.81 -0.67 5.84
N SER A 94 -13.54 -1.94 6.16
CA SER A 94 -14.47 -2.83 6.87
C SER A 94 -13.83 -3.39 8.14
N GLU A 95 -14.67 -3.62 9.15
CA GLU A 95 -14.33 -4.40 10.35
C GLU A 95 -14.64 -5.90 10.16
N THR A 96 -15.55 -6.24 9.24
CA THR A 96 -15.90 -7.62 8.86
C THR A 96 -15.02 -8.09 7.72
N LYS A 97 -14.40 -9.25 7.90
CA LYS A 97 -13.39 -9.76 6.96
C LYS A 97 -14.04 -10.50 5.81
N GLU A 98 -15.13 -11.18 6.11
CA GLU A 98 -15.92 -12.08 5.27
C GLU A 98 -16.51 -11.36 4.05
N ASP A 99 -16.79 -10.06 4.18
CA ASP A 99 -17.37 -9.22 3.12
C ASP A 99 -16.31 -8.56 2.21
N THR A 100 -15.03 -8.87 2.43
CA THR A 100 -13.93 -8.18 1.76
C THR A 100 -13.03 -9.14 0.99
N TYR A 101 -12.64 -8.71 -0.20
CA TYR A 101 -11.65 -9.42 -1.02
C TYR A 101 -10.20 -9.13 -0.57
N ILE A 102 -9.99 -7.95 0.03
CA ILE A 102 -8.67 -7.44 0.41
C ILE A 102 -8.66 -7.21 1.91
N TRP A 103 -7.63 -7.72 2.56
CA TRP A 103 -7.39 -7.61 4.00
C TRP A 103 -5.95 -7.14 4.25
N THR A 104 -5.75 -6.28 5.25
CA THR A 104 -4.40 -5.88 5.66
C THR A 104 -3.81 -6.85 6.67
N CYS A 105 -2.52 -7.14 6.56
CA CYS A 105 -1.77 -7.86 7.59
C CYS A 105 -0.55 -7.06 8.05
N SER A 106 -0.04 -7.38 9.24
CA SER A 106 1.18 -6.74 9.75
C SER A 106 2.39 -7.20 8.95
N GLN A 107 3.25 -6.26 8.59
CA GLN A 107 4.48 -6.49 7.83
C GLN A 107 5.46 -7.46 8.52
N ARG A 108 5.28 -7.74 9.82
CA ARG A 108 6.07 -8.72 10.58
C ARG A 108 5.66 -10.19 10.33
N PHE A 109 4.49 -10.44 9.76
CA PHE A 109 3.94 -11.79 9.52
C PHE A 109 4.04 -12.24 8.06
N VAL A 110 4.92 -11.61 7.27
CA VAL A 110 4.99 -11.79 5.82
C VAL A 110 5.86 -12.98 5.47
N PHE A 111 5.27 -14.17 5.40
CA PHE A 111 5.84 -15.30 4.65
C PHE A 111 5.14 -15.57 3.31
N LEU A 112 4.01 -14.92 3.00
CA LEU A 112 3.35 -15.06 1.70
C LEU A 112 2.76 -13.73 1.22
N ILE A 113 3.01 -13.43 -0.06
CA ILE A 113 2.61 -12.25 -0.83
C ILE A 113 3.45 -10.99 -0.54
N HIS A 114 4.65 -11.00 -1.11
CA HIS A 114 5.51 -9.85 -1.23
C HIS A 114 5.09 -9.00 -2.45
N LEU A 115 4.11 -8.10 -2.27
CA LEU A 115 3.93 -6.99 -3.22
C LEU A 115 4.98 -5.91 -2.92
N ARG A 116 6.24 -6.20 -3.30
CA ARG A 116 7.33 -5.20 -3.28
C ARG A 116 7.04 -4.16 -4.36
N PHE A 117 6.54 -3.00 -3.95
CA PHE A 117 6.72 -1.79 -4.74
C PHE A 117 8.18 -1.35 -4.54
N HIS A 118 9.02 -1.66 -5.53
CA HIS A 118 10.48 -1.52 -5.58
C HIS A 118 11.31 -2.47 -4.70
N GLU A 119 11.36 -3.72 -5.15
CA GLU A 119 12.59 -4.39 -5.60
C GLU A 119 12.14 -5.71 -6.26
N GLN A 120 12.28 -5.81 -7.58
CA GLN A 120 12.01 -6.99 -8.41
C GLN A 120 10.54 -7.46 -8.52
N ILE A 121 9.88 -7.12 -9.63
CA ILE A 121 8.86 -8.00 -10.20
C ILE A 121 9.59 -9.26 -10.67
N VAL A 122 9.39 -10.38 -9.98
CA VAL A 122 9.41 -11.70 -10.62
C VAL A 122 7.99 -12.24 -10.60
N LEU A 123 7.16 -11.70 -11.48
CA LEU A 123 6.25 -12.56 -12.24
C LEU A 123 7.13 -13.24 -13.30
N LYS A 124 7.81 -14.33 -12.92
CA LYS A 124 8.29 -15.30 -13.92
C LYS A 124 7.04 -15.95 -14.49
N SER A 125 6.56 -15.42 -15.60
CA SER A 125 5.65 -16.14 -16.49
C SER A 125 6.39 -17.34 -17.08
N CYS A 126 6.46 -18.45 -16.35
CA CYS A 126 6.54 -19.83 -16.84
C CYS A 126 6.83 -20.78 -15.67
N GLY A 127 5.92 -21.72 -15.42
CA GLY A 127 6.17 -22.87 -14.54
C GLY A 127 5.40 -22.82 -13.23
N ILE A 128 4.16 -23.31 -13.31
CA ILE A 128 3.41 -24.03 -12.28
C ILE A 128 4.19 -24.25 -10.97
N SER A 129 3.68 -23.68 -9.87
CA SER A 129 3.32 -24.46 -8.68
C SER A 129 2.54 -23.58 -7.71
N LEU A 130 1.22 -23.77 -7.73
CA LEU A 130 0.37 -23.64 -6.55
C LEU A 130 0.96 -24.54 -5.46
N LEU A 131 1.01 -24.05 -4.22
CA LEU A 131 0.81 -24.95 -3.08
C LEU A 131 0.11 -24.19 -1.96
N ILE A 132 -1.23 -24.36 -2.01
CA ILE A 132 -2.26 -24.36 -0.95
C ILE A 132 -2.16 -23.25 0.10
#